data_AF-A0A2E5MGA1-F1
#
_entry.id   AF-A0A2E5MGA1-F1
#
_cell.length_a   1.000
_cell.length_b   1.000
_cell.length_c   1.000
_cell.angle_alpha   90.00
_cell.angle_beta   90.00
_cell.angle_gamma   90.00
#
_symmetry.space_group_name_H-M   'P 1'
#
loop_
_entity.id
_entity.type
_entity.pdbx_description
1 polymer ?
#
loop_
_entity_poly.entity_id
_entity_poly.type
_entity_poly.pdbx_seq_one_letter_code
_entity_poly.pdbx_strand_id
1 'polypeptide(L)' 'MDTGYFLDNKICRLLVEDEITYAIQYTCKNMDTLNEYQEKCAPQLQEKHNKRYRGKFGAFRTLLKIIH' A
#
# COMPACT_ATOMS: atom_id res chain seq x y z
N MET A 1 -5.45 -3.73 11.47
CA MET A 1 -5.48 -3.68 10.00
C MET A 1 -6.63 -4.54 9.51
N ASP A 2 -7.44 -4.04 8.59
CA ASP A 2 -8.77 -4.61 8.28
C ASP A 2 -8.74 -5.94 7.53
N THR A 3 -7.69 -6.17 6.72
CA THR A 3 -7.57 -7.40 5.91
C THR A 3 -6.85 -8.55 6.61
N GLY A 4 -6.17 -8.30 7.74
CA GLY A 4 -5.41 -9.32 8.48
C GLY A 4 -4.06 -9.77 7.85
N TYR A 5 -3.70 -9.30 6.65
CA TYR A 5 -2.49 -9.79 5.93
C TYR A 5 -1.17 -9.10 6.31
N PHE A 6 -1.22 -7.99 7.05
CA PHE A 6 -0.06 -7.18 7.37
C PHE A 6 0.17 -7.16 8.89
N LEU A 7 1.45 -7.08 9.26
CA LEU A 7 1.94 -7.06 10.64
C LEU A 7 2.09 -5.64 11.19
N ASP A 8 2.48 -4.70 10.34
CA ASP A 8 2.61 -3.29 10.68
C ASP A 8 2.27 -2.39 9.48
N ASN A 9 1.94 -1.13 9.75
CA ASN A 9 1.75 -0.10 8.74
C ASN A 9 2.32 1.26 9.17
N LYS A 10 2.96 1.95 8.23
CA LYS A 10 3.47 3.32 8.42
C LYS A 10 3.01 4.22 7.30
N ILE A 11 2.57 5.43 7.65
CA ILE A 11 2.24 6.48 6.68
C ILE A 11 3.24 7.60 6.88
N CYS A 12 4.09 7.81 5.89
CA CYS A 12 5.12 8.84 5.90
C CYS A 12 4.76 9.89 4.85
N ARG A 13 4.78 11.16 5.21
CA ARG A 13 4.70 12.26 4.24
C ARG A 13 6.12 12.58 3.77
N LEU A 14 6.32 12.71 2.46
CA LEU A 14 7.57 13.22 1.92
C LEU A 14 7.68 14.71 2.26
N LEU A 15 8.83 15.11 2.79
CA LEU A 15 9.14 16.50 3.08
C LEU A 15 9.74 17.17 1.84
N VAL A 16 8.92 17.27 0.80
CA VAL A 16 9.23 17.98 -0.45
C VAL A 16 8.27 19.15 -0.60
N GLU A 17 8.73 20.26 -1.19
CA GLU A 17 7.97 21.52 -1.20
C GLU A 17 6.89 21.55 -2.30
N ASP A 18 7.10 20.90 -3.44
CA ASP A 18 6.29 21.09 -4.64
C ASP A 18 5.07 20.15 -4.75
N GLU A 19 5.10 18.97 -4.12
CA GLU A 19 4.04 17.97 -4.26
C GLU A 19 3.68 17.28 -2.94
N ILE A 20 2.39 17.00 -2.74
CA ILE A 20 1.92 16.21 -1.60
C ILE A 20 2.06 14.73 -1.94
N THR A 21 3.19 14.14 -1.53
CA THR A 21 3.45 12.71 -1.71
C THR A 21 3.50 11.97 -0.37
N TYR A 22 2.87 10.80 -0.33
CA TYR A 22 2.90 9.90 0.82
C TYR A 22 3.55 8.57 0.44
N ALA A 23 4.44 8.08 1.30
CA ALA A 23 4.91 6.71 1.29
C ALA A 23 4.14 5.91 2.34
N ILE A 24 3.37 4.93 1.89
CA ILE A 24 2.62 4.03 2.76
C ILE A 24 3.32 2.67 2.73
N GLN A 25 3.86 2.27 3.87
CA GLN A 25 4.58 1.01 4.03
C GLN A 25 3.73 0.03 4.82
N TYR A 26 3.69 -1.21 4.36
CA TYR A 26 3.10 -2.33 5.07
C TYR A 26 4.12 -3.45 5.18
N THR A 27 4.27 -4.00 6.38
CA THR A 27 5.13 -5.17 6.61
C THR A 27 4.27 -6.41 6.59
N CYS A 28 4.66 -7.42 5.81
CA CYS A 28 4.00 -8.73 5.76
C CYS A 28 4.95 -9.81 6.31
N LYS A 29 4.37 -10.94 6.72
CA LYS A 29 5.15 -12.05 7.30
C LYS A 29 6.08 -12.71 6.28
N ASN A 30 5.60 -12.91 5.06
CA ASN A 30 6.30 -13.59 3.98
C ASN A 30 5.61 -13.32 2.63
N MET A 31 6.24 -13.79 1.56
CA MET A 31 5.74 -13.63 0.19
C MET A 31 4.40 -14.34 -0.04
N ASP A 32 4.15 -15.50 0.57
CA ASP A 32 2.89 -16.23 0.39
C ASP A 32 1.71 -15.41 0.92
N THR A 33 1.86 -14.82 2.11
CA THR A 33 0.87 -13.93 2.73
C THR A 33 0.60 -12.71 1.83
N LEU A 34 1.65 -12.16 1.23
CA LEU A 34 1.53 -11.04 0.31
C LEU A 34 0.81 -11.42 -0.99
N ASN A 35 1.11 -12.60 -1.55
CA ASN A 35 0.47 -13.11 -2.77
C ASN A 35 -1.03 -13.32 -2.51
N GLU A 36 -1.39 -13.93 -1.39
CA GLU A 36 -2.80 -14.10 -1.01
C GLU A 36 -3.53 -12.75 -0.87
N TYR A 37 -2.90 -11.74 -0.27
CA TYR A 37 -3.47 -10.39 -0.21
C TYR A 37 -3.67 -9.79 -1.61
N GLN A 38 -2.68 -9.96 -2.49
CA GLN A 38 -2.74 -9.45 -3.86
C GLN A 38 -3.87 -10.08 -4.67
N GLU A 39 -4.15 -11.37 -4.47
CA GLU A 39 -5.23 -12.07 -5.15
C GLU A 39 -6.61 -11.76 -4.53
N LYS A 40 -6.72 -11.84 -3.21
CA LYS A 40 -8.03 -11.86 -2.51
C LYS A 40 -8.54 -10.46 -2.18
N CYS A 41 -7.67 -9.50 -1.88
CA CYS A 41 -8.07 -8.20 -1.31
C CYS A 41 -7.69 -7.01 -2.18
N ALA A 42 -6.50 -7.04 -2.78
CA ALA A 42 -5.95 -5.88 -3.47
C ALA A 42 -6.84 -5.34 -4.62
N PRO A 43 -7.49 -6.17 -5.47
CA PRO A 43 -8.30 -5.66 -6.57
C PRO A 43 -9.49 -4.82 -6.09
N GLN A 44 -10.25 -5.34 -5.11
CA GLN A 44 -11.44 -4.65 -4.59
C GLN A 44 -11.09 -3.35 -3.86
N LEU A 45 -9.99 -3.35 -3.09
CA LEU A 45 -9.51 -2.16 -2.40
C LEU A 45 -9.04 -1.08 -3.39
N GLN A 46 -8.31 -1.49 -4.43
CA GLN A 46 -7.86 -0.59 -5.49
C GLN A 46 -9.04 -0.01 -6.27
N GLU A 47 -10.04 -0.83 -6.61
CA GLU A 47 -11.24 -0.37 -7.29
C GLU A 47 -12.02 0.64 -6.43
N LYS A 48 -12.22 0.35 -5.13
CA LYS A 48 -12.89 1.27 -4.20
C LYS A 48 -12.17 2.62 -4.10
N HIS A 49 -10.83 2.59 -4.03
CA HIS A 49 -10.03 3.81 -4.00
C HIS A 49 -10.12 4.57 -5.33
N ASN A 50 -9.97 3.88 -6.46
CA ASN A 50 -10.14 4.44 -7.80
C ASN A 50 -11.52 5.09 -7.95
N LYS A 51 -12.60 4.40 -7.58
CA LYS A 51 -13.98 4.93 -7.67
C LYS A 51 -14.14 6.24 -6.90
N ARG A 52 -13.46 6.37 -5.77
CA ARG A 52 -13.56 7.56 -4.90
C ARG A 52 -12.68 8.73 -5.35
N TYR A 53 -11.50 8.45 -5.91
CA TYR A 53 -10.46 9.48 -6.11
C TYR A 53 -9.91 9.57 -7.55
N ARG A 54 -10.48 8.84 -8.52
CA ARG A 54 -10.03 8.84 -9.93
C ARG A 54 -9.69 10.26 -10.43
N GLY A 55 -8.53 10.40 -11.05
CA GLY A 55 -8.05 11.66 -11.62
C GLY A 55 -7.47 12.66 -10.62
N LYS A 56 -7.44 12.32 -9.31
CA LYS A 56 -6.92 13.19 -8.24
C LYS A 56 -5.69 12.61 -7.53
N PHE A 57 -5.20 11.45 -7.96
CA PHE A 57 -4.04 10.80 -7.38
C PHE A 57 -3.26 10.01 -8.43
N GLY A 58 -1.95 9.88 -8.20
CA GLY A 58 -1.11 8.85 -8.78
C GLY A 58 -0.66 7.89 -7.69
N ALA A 59 -0.57 6.60 -7.98
CA ALA A 59 -0.04 5.61 -7.05
C ALA A 59 0.74 4.53 -7.78
N PHE A 60 1.90 4.18 -7.25
CA PHE A 60 2.67 3.02 -7.67
C PHE A 60 3.00 2.16 -6.44
N ARG A 61 3.32 0.89 -6.66
CA ARG A 61 3.64 -0.08 -5.60
C ARG A 61 4.94 -0.76 -5.94
N THR A 62 5.78 -0.95 -4.92
CA THR A 62 7.04 -1.69 -5.02
C THR A 62 7.16 -2.64 -3.83
N LEU A 63 7.99 -3.66 -3.96
CA LEU A 63 8.29 -4.61 -2.90
C LEU A 63 9.70 -4.38 -2.38
N LEU A 64 9.82 -4.29 -1.06
CA LEU A 64 11.09 -4.11 -0.36
C LEU A 64 11.32 -5.32 0.55
N LYS A 65 12.55 -5.82 0.57
CA LYS A 65 12.99 -6.82 1.55
C LYS A 65 13.57 -6.10 2.76
N ILE A 66 13.01 -6.32 3.93
CA ILE A 66 13.61 -5.87 5.20
C ILE A 66 14.83 -6.75 5.48
N ILE A 67 15.99 -6.14 5.68
CA ILE A 67 17.25 -6.86 5.92
C ILE A 67 17.65 -6.80 7.41
N HIS A 68 17.16 -5.81 8.16
CA HIS A 68 17.47 -5.56 9.57
C HIS A 68 16.21 -5.17 10.34
#